data_AF-A0A8H3XFP2-F1
#
_entry.id   AF-A0A8H3XFP2-F1
#
_cell.length_a   1.000
_cell.length_b   1.000
_cell.length_c   1.000
_cell.angle_alpha   90.00
_cell.angle_beta   90.00
_cell.angle_gamma   90.00
#
_symmetry.space_group_name_H-M   'P 1'
#
loop_
_entity.id
_entity.type
_entity.pdbx_description
1 polymer ?
#
loop_
_entity_poly.entity_id
_entity_poly.type
_entity_poly.pdbx_seq_one_letter_code
_entity_poly.pdbx_strand_id
1 'polypeptide(L)'
;MGHADGMHEVGEFYRNGIVVEKNIDIAFEWYLKSAITEQNTTDEKAEFFHWIPYDKFENIEEIGKGAFSTVFKTNYLNRYGSHENVAIKIVKGSNKNKEPFLKEVFFLNN
;
A
#
# COMPACT_ATOMS: atom_id res chain seq x y z
N MET A 1 -12.33 19.34 6.89
CA MET A 1 -13.15 18.96 5.72
C MET A 1 -12.51 19.54 4.46
N GLY A 2 -11.46 18.94 3.92
CA GLY A 2 -10.93 19.48 2.65
C GLY A 2 -9.48 19.17 2.31
N HIS A 3 -8.69 18.61 3.22
CA HIS A 3 -7.30 18.30 2.89
C HIS A 3 -7.13 16.93 2.23
N ALA A 4 -7.88 15.92 2.67
CA ALA A 4 -7.75 14.55 2.16
C ALA A 4 -8.66 14.27 0.96
N ASP A 5 -9.93 14.72 1.01
CA ASP A 5 -10.86 14.64 -0.13
C ASP A 5 -10.27 15.28 -1.40
N GLY A 6 -9.63 16.45 -1.27
CA GLY A 6 -8.98 17.12 -2.40
C GLY A 6 -7.75 16.38 -2.92
N MET A 7 -6.97 15.73 -2.05
CA MET A 7 -5.85 14.86 -2.47
C MET A 7 -6.36 13.62 -3.22
N HIS A 8 -7.50 13.07 -2.80
CA HIS A 8 -8.14 11.94 -3.46
C HIS A 8 -8.61 12.32 -4.88
N GLU A 9 -9.24 13.48 -5.05
CA GLU A 9 -9.65 13.97 -6.38
C GLU A 9 -8.45 14.16 -7.32
N VAL A 10 -7.32 14.67 -6.80
CA VAL A 10 -6.08 14.78 -7.59
C VAL A 10 -5.58 13.40 -8.02
N GLY A 11 -5.67 12.39 -7.15
CA GLY A 11 -5.39 11.00 -7.50
C GLY A 11 -6.27 10.51 -8.66
N GLU A 12 -7.57 10.78 -8.64
CA GLU A 12 -8.50 10.41 -9.72
C GLU A 12 -8.18 11.08 -11.06
N PHE A 13 -7.70 12.32 -11.05
CA PHE A 13 -7.30 13.00 -12.28
C PHE A 13 -6.10 12.31 -12.96
N TYR A 14 -5.07 11.98 -12.19
CA TYR A 14 -3.92 11.22 -12.71
C TYR A 14 -4.30 9.78 -13.09
N ARG A 15 -5.20 9.14 -12.34
CA ARG A 15 -5.66 7.77 -12.61
C ARG A 15 -6.41 7.66 -13.93
N ASN A 16 -7.30 8.62 -14.19
CA ASN A 16 -8.18 8.61 -15.35
C ASN A 16 -7.61 9.41 -16.53
N GLY A 17 -6.53 10.17 -16.33
CA GLY A 17 -5.98 11.06 -17.36
C GLY A 17 -6.89 12.25 -17.65
N ILE A 18 -7.60 12.74 -16.63
CA ILE A 18 -8.54 13.86 -16.75
C ILE A 18 -7.71 15.13 -16.52
N VAL A 19 -7.62 15.98 -17.54
CA VAL A 19 -6.82 17.25 -17.54
C VAL A 19 -5.30 17.06 -17.53
N VAL A 20 -4.78 15.92 -17.06
CA VAL A 20 -3.37 15.53 -17.08
C VAL A 20 -3.17 14.20 -17.82
N GLU A 21 -1.95 13.91 -18.29
CA GLU A 21 -1.64 12.57 -18.82
C GLU A 21 -1.82 11.52 -17.73
N LYS A 22 -2.43 10.38 -18.11
CA LYS A 22 -2.68 9.28 -17.19
C LYS A 22 -1.37 8.77 -16.58
N ASN A 23 -1.27 8.83 -15.27
CA ASN A 23 -0.11 8.35 -14.52
C ASN A 23 -0.55 7.66 -13.22
N ILE A 24 -0.49 6.32 -13.22
CA ILE A 24 -0.92 5.51 -12.08
C ILE A 24 0.03 5.66 -10.88
N ASP A 25 1.31 5.94 -11.11
CA ASP A 25 2.30 6.11 -10.04
C ASP A 25 2.04 7.40 -9.27
N ILE A 26 1.76 8.50 -9.98
CA ILE A 26 1.39 9.78 -9.36
C ILE A 26 0.02 9.68 -8.69
N ALA A 27 -0.96 9.00 -9.31
CA ALA A 27 -2.26 8.75 -8.70
C ALA A 27 -2.10 8.00 -7.36
N PHE A 28 -1.28 6.95 -7.34
CA PHE A 28 -0.95 6.17 -6.15
C PHE A 28 -0.35 7.05 -5.04
N GLU A 29 0.58 7.94 -5.36
CA GLU A 29 1.14 8.87 -4.37
C GLU A 29 0.08 9.80 -3.77
N TRP A 30 -0.82 10.36 -4.59
CA TRP A 30 -1.88 11.25 -4.11
C TRP A 30 -2.91 10.52 -3.26
N TYR A 31 -3.23 9.28 -3.60
CA TYR A 31 -4.06 8.41 -2.77
C TYR A 31 -3.41 8.05 -1.43
N LEU A 32 -2.11 7.75 -1.41
CA LEU A 32 -1.39 7.55 -0.16
C LEU A 32 -1.41 8.82 0.69
N LYS A 33 -1.17 9.97 0.07
CA LYS A 33 -1.22 11.28 0.74
C LYS A 33 -2.61 11.55 1.30
N SER A 34 -3.69 11.25 0.57
CA SER A 34 -5.06 11.44 1.07
C SER A 34 -5.32 10.57 2.30
N ALA A 35 -5.01 9.27 2.23
CA ALA A 35 -5.21 8.32 3.33
C ALA A 35 -4.41 8.69 4.60
N ILE A 36 -3.20 9.22 4.44
CA ILE A 36 -2.36 9.69 5.55
C ILE A 36 -2.92 10.99 6.13
N THR A 37 -3.36 11.92 5.28
CA THR A 37 -3.79 13.27 5.69
C THR A 37 -5.18 13.28 6.33
N GLU A 38 -6.07 12.37 5.94
CA GLU A 38 -7.40 12.18 6.55
C GLU A 38 -7.31 11.84 8.06
N GLN A 39 -6.14 11.36 8.51
CA GLN A 39 -5.91 10.84 9.85
C GLN A 39 -4.94 11.67 10.73
N ASN A 40 -4.67 12.96 10.43
CA ASN A 40 -3.87 13.94 11.23
C ASN A 40 -3.77 13.57 12.74
N THR A 41 -2.63 13.40 13.43
CA THR A 41 -1.22 13.76 13.23
C THR A 41 -0.40 13.01 14.30
N THR A 42 0.61 12.26 13.90
CA THR A 42 1.88 12.10 14.65
C THR A 42 2.91 11.52 13.68
N ASP A 43 4.19 11.83 13.89
CA ASP A 43 5.33 11.21 13.18
C ASP A 43 5.29 9.66 13.20
N GLU A 44 4.47 9.07 14.08
CA GLU A 44 4.15 7.63 14.17
C GLU A 44 3.39 7.07 12.95
N LYS A 45 2.60 7.86 12.20
CA LYS A 45 1.81 7.33 11.06
C LYS A 45 2.50 7.42 9.70
N ALA A 46 3.54 8.24 9.57
CA ALA A 46 4.49 8.12 8.47
C ALA A 46 5.19 6.73 8.47
N GLU A 47 5.16 6.03 9.61
CA GLU A 47 5.61 4.64 9.73
C GLU A 47 4.63 3.60 9.16
N PHE A 48 3.37 3.97 8.85
CA PHE A 48 2.33 3.02 8.41
C PHE A 48 2.52 2.51 6.98
N PHE A 49 3.24 3.26 6.13
CA PHE A 49 3.62 2.84 4.78
C PHE A 49 5.13 3.01 4.57
N HIS A 50 5.92 2.21 5.27
CA HIS A 50 7.35 2.09 4.98
C HIS A 50 7.57 1.05 3.87
N TRP A 51 8.36 1.40 2.84
CA TRP A 51 8.85 0.40 1.90
C TRP A 51 9.84 -0.52 2.63
N ILE A 52 9.47 -1.78 2.82
CA ILE A 52 10.35 -2.76 3.46
C ILE A 52 11.13 -3.50 2.36
N PRO A 53 12.46 -3.40 2.33
CA PRO A 53 13.30 -4.18 1.42
C PRO A 53 13.07 -5.69 1.59
N TYR A 54 13.03 -6.43 0.48
CA TYR A 54 12.70 -7.87 0.51
C TYR A 54 13.72 -8.71 1.31
N ASP A 55 14.97 -8.28 1.37
CA ASP A 55 16.06 -8.89 2.14
C ASP A 55 15.89 -8.77 3.66
N LYS A 56 14.85 -8.06 4.15
CA LYS A 56 14.47 -8.03 5.58
C LYS A 56 13.53 -9.15 5.99
N PHE A 57 13.09 -9.99 5.04
CA PHE A 57 12.20 -11.11 5.30
C PHE A 57 12.96 -12.44 5.23
N GLU A 58 12.78 -13.28 6.25
CA GLU A 58 13.41 -14.59 6.38
C GLU A 58 12.35 -15.69 6.52
N ASN A 59 12.72 -16.93 6.18
CA ASN A 59 11.86 -18.11 6.34
C ASN A 59 10.46 -17.92 5.74
N ILE A 60 10.41 -17.51 4.47
CA ILE A 60 9.15 -17.22 3.77
C ILE A 60 8.47 -18.54 3.40
N GLU A 61 7.31 -18.79 3.99
CA GLU A 61 6.51 -20.01 3.81
C GLU A 61 5.12 -19.67 3.31
N GLU A 62 4.64 -20.31 2.24
CA GLU A 62 3.26 -20.16 1.77
C GLU A 62 2.29 -20.79 2.79
N ILE A 63 1.34 -20.01 3.28
CA ILE A 63 0.32 -20.48 4.25
C ILE A 63 -1.09 -20.49 3.66
N GLY A 64 -1.28 -19.96 2.45
CA GLY A 64 -2.57 -20.02 1.79
C GLY A 64 -2.58 -19.39 0.40
N LYS A 65 -3.33 -19.99 -0.51
CA LYS A 65 -3.46 -19.53 -1.90
C LYS A 65 -4.91 -19.44 -2.31
N GLY A 66 -5.31 -18.26 -2.77
CA GLY A 66 -6.64 -17.97 -3.27
C GLY A 66 -6.67 -17.70 -4.77
N ALA A 67 -7.88 -17.38 -5.25
CA ALA A 67 -8.09 -16.95 -6.63
C ALA A 67 -7.30 -15.66 -6.95
N PHE A 68 -7.19 -14.73 -5.98
CA PHE A 68 -6.65 -13.38 -6.20
C PHE A 68 -5.29 -13.12 -5.54
N SER A 69 -4.90 -13.89 -4.52
CA SER A 69 -3.67 -13.66 -3.78
C SER A 69 -3.03 -14.95 -3.28
N THR A 70 -1.76 -14.84 -2.90
CA THR A 70 -1.04 -15.87 -2.13
C THR A 70 -0.54 -15.22 -0.83
N VAL A 71 -0.73 -15.88 0.30
CA VAL A 71 -0.36 -15.41 1.63
C VAL A 71 0.82 -16.23 2.12
N PHE A 72 1.82 -15.55 2.64
CA PHE A 72 3.03 -16.11 3.18
C PHE A 72 3.19 -15.73 4.65
N LYS A 73 3.75 -16.62 5.45
CA LYS A 73 4.28 -16.32 6.78
C LYS A 73 5.78 -16.08 6.66
N THR A 74 6.32 -15.13 7.42
CA THR A 74 7.76 -14.84 7.43
C THR A 74 8.19 -14.23 8.76
N ASN A 75 9.49 -14.27 9.03
CA ASN A 75 10.13 -13.50 10.08
C ASN A 75 10.66 -12.19 9.46
N TYR A 76 10.16 -11.05 9.94
CA TYR A 76 10.64 -9.73 9.55
C TYR A 76 11.70 -9.24 10.52
N LEU A 77 12.89 -8.89 10.01
CA LEU A 77 13.93 -8.21 10.77
C LEU A 77 13.68 -6.70 10.77
N ASN A 78 13.15 -6.20 11.89
CA ASN A 78 12.82 -4.78 12.03
C ASN A 78 14.08 -3.90 12.17
N ARG A 79 13.89 -2.58 12.10
CA ARG A 79 14.99 -1.60 12.22
C ARG A 79 15.75 -1.64 13.56
N TYR A 80 15.20 -2.29 14.57
CA TYR A 80 15.79 -2.48 15.89
C TYR A 80 16.56 -3.80 16.01
N GLY A 81 16.63 -4.60 14.95
CA GLY A 81 17.28 -5.92 14.95
C GLY A 81 16.45 -7.03 15.60
N SER A 82 15.16 -6.79 15.85
CA SER A 82 14.23 -7.80 16.38
C SER A 82 13.48 -8.50 15.27
N HIS A 83 13.15 -9.77 15.49
CA HIS A 83 12.35 -10.58 14.57
C HIS A 83 10.88 -10.52 14.95
N GLU A 84 10.03 -10.28 13.97
CA GLU A 84 8.58 -10.25 14.11
C GLU A 84 7.93 -11.24 13.15
N ASN A 85 6.98 -12.03 13.64
CA ASN A 85 6.19 -12.91 12.75
C ASN A 85 5.15 -12.06 12.03
N VAL A 86 5.26 -11.97 10.71
CA VAL A 86 4.34 -11.19 9.88
C VAL A 86 3.75 -12.04 8.76
N ALA A 87 2.59 -11.62 8.25
CA ALA A 87 1.96 -12.21 7.08
C ALA A 87 2.14 -11.28 5.87
N ILE A 88 2.69 -11.79 4.78
CA ILE A 88 2.80 -11.09 3.51
C ILE A 88 1.71 -11.58 2.57
N LYS A 89 0.91 -10.65 2.02
CA LYS A 89 -0.10 -10.95 1.01
C LYS A 89 0.36 -10.46 -0.36
N ILE A 90 0.60 -11.39 -1.29
CA ILE A 90 0.96 -11.09 -2.68
C ILE A 90 -0.29 -11.19 -3.55
N VAL A 91 -0.75 -10.05 -4.06
CA VAL A 91 -1.89 -9.97 -4.99
C VAL A 91 -1.43 -10.31 -6.41
N LYS A 92 -2.13 -11.22 -7.10
CA LYS A 92 -1.76 -11.62 -8.46
C LYS A 92 -1.84 -10.42 -9.41
N GLY A 93 -0.77 -10.22 -10.18
CA GLY A 93 -0.70 -9.12 -11.15
C GLY A 93 -0.35 -7.75 -10.55
N SER A 94 -0.03 -7.66 -9.26
CA SER A 94 0.43 -6.40 -8.62
C SER A 94 1.64 -5.77 -9.31
N ASN A 95 2.51 -6.59 -9.89
CA ASN A 95 3.67 -6.16 -10.67
C ASN A 95 3.32 -5.64 -12.08
N LYS A 96 2.10 -5.93 -12.58
CA LYS A 96 1.62 -5.55 -13.93
C LYS A 96 0.50 -4.52 -13.90
N ASN A 97 -0.27 -4.48 -12.82
CA ASN A 97 -1.40 -3.57 -12.63
C ASN A 97 -1.57 -3.27 -11.13
N LYS A 98 -1.32 -2.02 -10.75
CA LYS A 98 -1.43 -1.55 -9.36
C LYS A 98 -2.89 -1.28 -8.93
N GLU A 99 -3.83 -1.19 -9.87
CA GLU A 99 -5.24 -0.87 -9.62
C GLU A 99 -5.98 -1.88 -8.71
N PRO A 100 -5.84 -3.21 -8.87
CA PRO A 100 -6.52 -4.17 -8.00
C PRO A 100 -6.00 -4.12 -6.56
N PHE A 101 -4.68 -3.89 -6.41
CA PHE A 101 -4.05 -3.70 -5.10
C PHE A 101 -4.57 -2.43 -4.41
N LEU A 102 -4.68 -1.33 -5.17
CA LEU A 102 -5.24 -0.07 -4.68
C LEU A 102 -6.65 -0.25 -4.11
N LYS A 103 -7.57 -0.86 -4.89
CA LYS A 103 -8.94 -1.12 -4.42
C LYS A 103 -8.96 -1.87 -3.09
N GLU A 104 -8.13 -2.88 -2.93
CA GLU A 104 -8.10 -3.68 -1.71
C GLU A 104 -7.59 -2.89 -0.50
N VAL A 105 -6.55 -2.05 -0.65
CA VAL A 105 -6.07 -1.16 0.41
C VAL A 105 -7.15 -0.14 0.80
N PHE A 106 -7.91 0.38 -0.17
CA PHE A 106 -9.02 1.30 0.11
C PHE A 106 -10.19 0.66 0.86
N PHE A 107 -10.56 -0.57 0.51
CA PHE A 107 -11.66 -1.28 1.17
C PHE A 107 -11.36 -1.72 2.60
N LEU A 108 -10.09 -1.83 2.99
CA LEU A 108 -9.68 -2.20 4.35
C LEU A 108 -9.65 -1.02 5.33
N ASN A 109 -9.72 0.22 4.82
CA ASN A 109 -9.61 1.46 5.62
C ASN A 109 -10.94 2.23 5.77
N ASN A 110 -12.07 1.68 5.32
CA ASN A 110 -13.44 2.16 5.60
C ASN A 110 -14.19 1.14 6.46
#